data_AF-A0ABD5MLT6-F1
#
_entry.id   AF-A0ABD5MLT6-F1
#
_cell.length_a   1.000
_cell.length_b   1.000
_cell.length_c   1.000
_cell.angle_alpha   90.00
_cell.angle_beta   90.00
_cell.angle_gamma   90.00
#
_symmetry.space_group_name_H-M   'P 1'
#
loop_
_entity.id
_entity.type
_entity.pdbx_description
1 polymer ?
#
loop_
_entity_poly.entity_id
_entity_poly.type
_entity_poly.pdbx_seq_one_letter_code
_entity_poly.pdbx_strand_id
1 'polypeptide(L)'
;MNSEVYQKYIPLAQVLFIFGIIMRELVFPDTLALSWQLVALLGMVVILPYIPFIQRISYGDWEAELGREIVETEESVEEGIPVPDDVEIGEHVPEGIVEKIYAVHSESHIAALALLRTELEDVLRDVIGHSNLNLNRPMSLGQLTKKANNAQYIDNNTVAAVDDVRGLANKAIHEKNVPRDEANKILEIGVDALGRLYYLKSQSEQESTQSEQGP
;
A
#
# COMPACT_ATOMS: atom_id res chain seq x y z
N MET A 1 10.59 -33.05 -30.07
CA MET A 1 9.90 -33.27 -28.78
C MET A 1 10.00 -31.97 -28.00
N ASN A 2 8.87 -31.32 -27.69
CA ASN A 2 8.82 -29.93 -27.25
C ASN A 2 9.36 -29.77 -25.82
N SER A 3 10.31 -28.84 -25.64
CA SER A 3 10.96 -28.51 -24.37
C SER A 3 10.00 -28.00 -23.29
N GLU A 4 8.88 -27.38 -23.69
CA GLU A 4 7.86 -26.85 -22.78
C GLU A 4 7.10 -27.96 -22.02
N VAL A 5 6.89 -29.10 -22.66
CA VAL A 5 6.22 -30.24 -22.03
C VAL A 5 7.12 -30.81 -20.93
N TYR A 6 8.43 -30.90 -21.16
CA TYR A 6 9.39 -31.36 -20.15
C TYR A 6 9.43 -30.44 -18.93
N GLN A 7 9.48 -29.12 -19.13
CA GLN A 7 9.53 -28.16 -18.02
C GLN A 7 8.32 -28.26 -17.08
N LYS A 8 7.14 -28.62 -17.61
CA LYS A 8 5.92 -28.79 -16.82
C LYS A 8 5.95 -30.03 -15.92
N TYR A 9 6.61 -31.12 -16.33
CA TYR A 9 6.61 -32.38 -15.59
C TYR A 9 7.84 -32.60 -14.69
N ILE A 10 8.92 -31.84 -14.89
CA ILE A 10 10.11 -31.87 -14.02
C ILE A 10 9.78 -31.73 -12.52
N PRO A 11 8.96 -30.75 -12.06
CA PRO A 11 8.67 -30.62 -10.64
C PRO A 11 7.87 -31.81 -10.11
N LEU A 12 6.93 -32.34 -10.90
CA LEU A 12 6.15 -33.53 -10.52
C LEU A 12 7.04 -34.77 -10.38
N ALA A 13 7.97 -34.96 -11.34
CA ALA A 13 8.93 -36.07 -11.29
C ALA A 13 9.88 -35.96 -10.10
N GLN A 14 10.32 -34.76 -9.73
CA GLN A 14 11.13 -34.52 -8.53
C GLN A 14 10.37 -34.88 -7.25
N VAL A 15 9.12 -34.45 -7.12
CA VAL A 15 8.27 -34.80 -5.97
C VAL A 15 8.07 -36.31 -5.87
N LEU A 16 7.77 -36.98 -6.98
CA LEU A 16 7.59 -38.43 -7.01
C LEU A 16 8.88 -39.19 -6.68
N PHE A 17 10.04 -38.69 -7.12
CA PHE A 17 11.33 -39.29 -6.81
C PHE A 17 11.66 -39.15 -5.31
N ILE A 18 11.46 -37.97 -4.74
CA ILE A 18 11.65 -37.71 -3.31
C ILE A 18 10.69 -38.57 -2.47
N PHE A 19 9.43 -38.64 -2.87
CA PHE A 19 8.42 -39.49 -2.22
C PHE A 19 8.82 -40.98 -2.29
N GLY A 20 9.35 -41.44 -3.41
CA GLY A 20 9.86 -42.80 -3.57
C GLY A 20 11.03 -43.13 -2.63
N ILE A 21 11.94 -42.18 -2.42
CA ILE A 21 13.05 -42.34 -1.46
C ILE A 21 12.50 -42.46 -0.03
N ILE A 22 11.56 -41.58 0.35
CA ILE A 22 10.95 -41.60 1.69
C ILE A 22 10.16 -42.90 1.91
N MET A 23 9.36 -43.33 0.93
CA MET A 23 8.59 -44.57 1.02
C MET A 23 9.48 -45.81 1.08
N ARG A 24 10.58 -45.83 0.31
CA ARG A 24 11.56 -46.92 0.39
C ARG A 24 12.16 -47.00 1.79
N GLU A 25 12.52 -45.88 2.39
CA GLU A 25 13.11 -45.84 3.73
C GLU A 25 12.10 -46.25 4.81
N LEU A 26 10.84 -45.83 4.68
CA LEU A 26 9.77 -46.24 5.58
C LEU A 26 9.55 -47.77 5.57
N VAL A 27 9.78 -48.42 4.43
CA VAL A 27 9.62 -49.86 4.25
C VAL A 27 10.89 -50.63 4.66
N PHE A 28 12.08 -50.04 4.53
CA PHE A 28 13.38 -50.68 4.82
C PHE A 28 14.28 -49.78 5.70
N PRO A 29 13.92 -49.58 6.98
CA PRO A 29 14.56 -48.61 7.86
C PRO A 29 16.02 -48.91 8.25
N ASP A 30 16.52 -50.10 7.89
CA ASP A 30 17.87 -50.54 8.27
C ASP A 30 18.92 -50.22 7.19
N THR A 31 18.55 -49.58 6.08
CA THR A 31 19.44 -49.42 4.91
C THR A 31 20.08 -48.04 4.78
N LEU A 32 19.49 -46.96 5.31
CA LEU A 32 20.06 -45.62 5.26
C LEU A 32 19.94 -44.90 6.61
N ALA A 33 21.07 -44.50 7.19
CA ALA A 33 21.07 -43.63 8.38
C ALA A 33 20.65 -42.20 7.98
N LEU A 34 19.35 -41.98 7.86
CA LEU A 34 18.79 -40.69 7.44
C LEU A 34 18.82 -39.73 8.63
N SER A 35 19.89 -38.94 8.69
CA SER A 35 20.05 -37.89 9.70
C SER A 35 18.92 -36.84 9.56
N TRP A 36 18.43 -36.29 10.66
CA TRP A 36 17.35 -35.30 10.63
C TRP A 36 17.72 -34.05 9.81
N GLN A 37 19.01 -33.75 9.69
CA GLN A 37 19.57 -32.69 8.87
C GLN A 37 19.32 -32.93 7.37
N LEU A 38 19.40 -34.19 6.91
CA LEU A 38 19.06 -34.57 5.53
C LEU A 38 17.57 -34.38 5.26
N VAL A 39 16.71 -34.70 6.23
CA VAL A 39 15.26 -34.45 6.13
C VAL A 39 14.97 -32.97 6.01
N ALA A 40 15.59 -32.14 6.84
CA ALA A 40 15.43 -30.69 6.82
C ALA A 40 15.91 -30.08 5.49
N LEU A 41 17.06 -30.53 5.00
CA LEU A 41 17.61 -30.09 3.71
C LEU A 41 16.67 -30.48 2.55
N LEU A 42 16.15 -31.70 2.56
CA LEU A 42 15.22 -32.19 1.55
C LEU A 42 13.91 -31.39 1.56
N GLY A 43 13.37 -31.10 2.75
CA GLY A 43 12.21 -30.22 2.91
C GLY A 43 12.46 -28.82 2.35
N MET A 44 13.64 -28.25 2.59
CA MET A 44 14.02 -26.94 2.04
C MET A 44 14.05 -26.95 0.51
N VAL A 45 14.64 -27.98 -0.10
CA VAL A 45 14.69 -28.12 -1.57
C VAL A 45 13.29 -28.27 -2.18
N VAL A 46 12.37 -28.96 -1.49
CA VAL A 46 10.97 -29.07 -1.93
C VAL A 46 10.23 -27.73 -1.86
N ILE A 47 10.58 -26.86 -0.90
CA ILE A 47 9.93 -25.54 -0.74
C ILE A 47 10.43 -24.50 -1.75
N LEU A 48 11.70 -24.58 -2.18
CA LEU A 48 12.31 -23.64 -3.15
C LEU A 48 11.45 -23.32 -4.40
N PRO A 49 10.88 -24.30 -5.13
CA PRO A 49 10.05 -24.01 -6.30
C PRO A 49 8.72 -23.30 -5.98
N TYR A 50 8.29 -23.30 -4.71
CA TYR A 50 7.07 -22.62 -4.25
C TYR A 50 7.32 -21.20 -3.73
N ILE A 51 8.58 -20.79 -3.52
CA ILE A 51 8.94 -19.41 -3.19
C ILE A 51 8.31 -18.39 -4.15
N PRO A 52 8.40 -18.53 -5.49
CA PRO A 52 7.75 -17.59 -6.41
C PRO A 52 6.22 -17.57 -6.28
N PHE A 53 5.59 -18.67 -5.83
CA PHE A 53 4.14 -18.72 -5.58
C PHE A 53 3.75 -17.97 -4.30
N ILE A 54 4.57 -18.05 -3.25
CA ILE A 54 4.37 -17.29 -2.01
C ILE A 54 4.57 -15.79 -2.26
N GLN A 55 5.60 -15.44 -3.04
CA GLN A 55 5.79 -14.06 -3.50
C GLN A 55 4.57 -13.60 -4.30
N ARG A 56 4.04 -14.42 -5.21
CA ARG A 56 2.87 -14.07 -6.03
C ARG A 56 1.58 -13.85 -5.23
N ILE A 57 1.38 -14.47 -4.07
CA ILE A 57 0.24 -14.17 -3.20
C ILE A 57 0.42 -12.80 -2.53
N SER A 58 1.64 -12.44 -2.13
CA SER A 58 1.95 -11.08 -1.65
C SER A 58 1.84 -10.03 -2.77
N TYR A 59 2.17 -10.41 -4.01
CA TYR A 59 1.95 -9.59 -5.19
C TYR A 59 0.48 -9.58 -5.65
N GLY A 60 -0.34 -10.56 -5.29
CA GLY A 60 -1.73 -10.68 -5.74
C GLY A 60 -2.65 -9.61 -5.15
N ASP A 61 -2.44 -9.25 -3.88
CA ASP A 61 -3.09 -8.08 -3.27
C ASP A 61 -2.44 -6.76 -3.72
N TRP A 62 -1.18 -6.77 -4.19
CA TRP A 62 -0.46 -5.57 -4.64
C TRP A 62 -0.69 -5.22 -6.12
N GLU A 63 -0.82 -6.21 -7.01
CA GLU A 63 -1.07 -6.02 -8.45
C GLU A 63 -2.55 -5.78 -8.76
N ALA A 64 -3.47 -6.23 -7.89
CA ALA A 64 -4.88 -5.89 -8.03
C ALA A 64 -5.14 -4.37 -7.85
N GLU A 65 -4.25 -3.66 -7.16
CA GLU A 65 -4.31 -2.20 -6.99
C GLU A 65 -3.40 -1.44 -7.98
N LEU A 66 -2.27 -2.03 -8.43
CA LEU A 66 -1.37 -1.42 -9.42
C LEU A 66 -1.79 -1.65 -10.90
N GLY A 67 -2.75 -2.53 -11.17
CA GLY A 67 -3.27 -2.83 -12.51
C GLY A 67 -4.36 -1.88 -13.02
N ARG A 68 -4.82 -0.89 -12.23
CA ARG A 68 -5.55 0.27 -12.76
C ARG A 68 -4.57 1.29 -13.31
N GLU A 69 -3.83 0.83 -14.31
CA GLU A 69 -3.18 1.68 -15.29
C GLU A 69 -4.28 2.49 -15.99
N ILE A 70 -4.40 3.77 -15.61
CA ILE A 70 -4.50 4.93 -16.52
C ILE A 70 -5.29 4.66 -17.81
N VAL A 71 -6.53 4.17 -17.69
CA VAL A 71 -7.50 4.14 -18.78
C VAL A 71 -8.86 4.49 -18.17
N GLU A 72 -9.26 5.74 -18.42
CA GLU A 72 -10.65 6.19 -18.46
C GLU A 72 -11.50 5.82 -17.23
N THR A 73 -11.42 6.62 -16.19
CA THR A 73 -12.53 6.75 -15.23
C THR A 73 -12.89 8.23 -15.13
N GLU A 74 -13.41 8.75 -16.24
CA GLU A 74 -14.17 10.01 -16.26
C GLU A 74 -15.64 9.79 -15.86
N GLU A 75 -16.04 8.57 -15.48
CA GLU A 75 -17.45 8.28 -15.24
C GLU A 75 -17.65 7.13 -14.24
N SER A 76 -17.36 7.38 -12.96
CA SER A 76 -18.03 6.64 -11.90
C SER A 76 -18.05 7.40 -10.58
N VAL A 77 -19.18 8.05 -10.35
CA VAL A 77 -19.86 8.24 -9.06
C VAL A 77 -19.00 8.85 -7.95
N GLU A 78 -19.14 10.18 -7.84
CA GLU A 78 -18.90 10.98 -6.64
C GLU A 78 -19.80 10.48 -5.48
N GLU A 79 -19.36 9.43 -4.78
CA GLU A 79 -20.01 8.94 -3.55
C GLU A 79 -19.15 9.23 -2.31
N GLY A 80 -18.49 10.40 -2.30
CA GLY A 80 -17.85 10.99 -1.12
C GLY A 80 -18.35 12.42 -0.92
N ILE A 81 -18.04 13.05 0.21
CA ILE A 81 -18.33 14.48 0.43
C ILE A 81 -17.58 15.26 -0.68
N PRO A 82 -18.28 15.88 -1.65
CA PRO A 82 -17.60 16.58 -2.73
C PRO A 82 -16.88 17.78 -2.15
N VAL A 83 -15.55 17.84 -2.36
CA VAL A 83 -14.79 19.06 -2.16
C VAL A 83 -15.06 19.94 -3.38
N PRO A 84 -15.63 21.15 -3.24
CA PRO A 84 -15.92 22.00 -4.38
C PRO A 84 -14.63 22.34 -5.16
N ASP A 85 -14.67 22.23 -6.49
CA ASP A 85 -13.52 22.51 -7.38
C ASP A 85 -13.02 23.97 -7.31
N ASP A 86 -13.82 24.87 -6.72
CA ASP A 86 -13.55 26.31 -6.56
C ASP A 86 -12.88 26.68 -5.23
N VAL A 87 -12.61 25.71 -4.34
CA VAL A 87 -11.82 25.96 -3.13
C VAL A 87 -10.36 26.13 -3.52
N GLU A 88 -9.75 27.28 -3.20
CA GLU A 88 -8.29 27.41 -3.27
C GLU A 88 -7.67 26.54 -2.18
N ILE A 89 -7.38 25.28 -2.54
CA ILE A 89 -6.92 24.19 -1.67
C ILE A 89 -5.69 24.57 -0.81
N GLY A 90 -4.90 25.56 -1.26
CA GLY A 90 -3.78 26.13 -0.50
C GLY A 90 -4.17 26.94 0.75
N GLU A 91 -5.40 27.45 0.85
CA GLU A 91 -5.84 28.32 1.95
C GLU A 91 -6.15 27.52 3.24
N HIS A 92 -6.37 26.21 3.12
CA HIS A 92 -6.79 25.37 4.25
C HIS A 92 -5.65 24.58 4.89
N VAL A 93 -4.50 24.49 4.22
CA VAL A 93 -3.32 23.90 4.81
C VAL A 93 -2.77 24.86 5.88
N PRO A 94 -2.46 24.39 7.11
CA PRO A 94 -1.84 25.23 8.13
C PRO A 94 -0.57 25.92 7.62
N GLU A 95 -0.42 27.19 8.00
CA GLU A 95 0.68 28.04 7.58
C GLU A 95 2.04 27.37 7.86
N GLY A 96 2.90 27.33 6.84
CA GLY A 96 4.26 26.80 6.96
C GLY A 96 4.43 25.32 6.63
N ILE A 97 3.36 24.50 6.50
CA ILE A 97 3.50 23.08 6.16
C ILE A 97 3.95 22.90 4.71
N VAL A 98 3.32 23.61 3.77
CA VAL A 98 3.67 23.54 2.35
C VAL A 98 5.09 24.05 2.13
N GLU A 99 5.44 25.18 2.74
CA GLU A 99 6.78 25.76 2.70
C GLU A 99 7.83 24.79 3.26
N LYS A 100 7.52 24.11 4.37
CA LYS A 100 8.38 23.09 4.97
C LYS A 100 8.59 21.91 4.02
N ILE A 101 7.55 21.41 3.35
CA ILE A 101 7.65 20.32 2.37
C ILE A 101 8.57 20.74 1.20
N TYR A 102 8.36 21.92 0.64
CA TYR A 102 9.19 22.42 -0.47
C TYR A 102 10.62 22.77 -0.04
N ALA A 103 10.83 23.25 1.19
CA ALA A 103 12.16 23.47 1.75
C ALA A 103 12.94 22.14 1.83
N VAL A 104 12.33 21.09 2.36
CA VAL A 104 12.94 19.74 2.39
C VAL A 104 13.17 19.21 0.98
N HIS A 105 12.25 19.47 0.04
CA HIS A 105 12.39 19.05 -1.36
C HIS A 105 13.62 19.66 -2.05
N SER A 106 14.00 20.88 -1.67
CA SER A 106 15.20 21.52 -2.20
C SER A 106 16.49 20.76 -1.85
N GLU A 107 16.51 20.08 -0.70
CA GLU A 107 17.62 19.27 -0.20
C GLU A 107 17.52 17.80 -0.63
N SER A 108 16.32 17.21 -0.57
CA SER A 108 16.06 15.83 -0.93
C SER A 108 14.58 15.59 -1.28
N HIS A 109 14.32 15.20 -2.52
CA HIS A 109 12.97 14.86 -2.98
C HIS A 109 12.40 13.61 -2.30
N ILE A 110 13.27 12.66 -1.92
CA ILE A 110 12.86 11.47 -1.16
C ILE A 110 12.39 11.85 0.25
N ALA A 111 13.14 12.73 0.92
CA ALA A 111 12.76 13.20 2.26
C ALA A 111 11.46 14.00 2.21
N ALA A 112 11.24 14.80 1.17
CA ALA A 112 10.00 15.55 0.98
C ALA A 112 8.79 14.62 0.78
N LEU A 113 8.92 13.56 -0.03
CA LEU A 113 7.86 12.56 -0.19
C LEU A 113 7.55 11.82 1.12
N ALA A 114 8.58 11.52 1.92
CA ALA A 114 8.39 10.89 3.22
C ALA A 114 7.67 11.83 4.20
N LEU A 115 8.05 13.11 4.23
CA LEU A 115 7.38 14.13 5.04
C LEU A 115 5.92 14.30 4.61
N LEU A 116 5.66 14.46 3.32
CA LEU A 116 4.30 14.60 2.78
C LEU A 116 3.42 13.40 3.14
N ARG A 117 3.96 12.17 3.03
CA ARG A 117 3.27 10.97 3.47
C ARG A 117 2.90 11.02 4.96
N THR A 118 3.81 11.49 5.82
CA THR A 118 3.55 11.63 7.25
C THR A 118 2.45 12.65 7.52
N GLU A 119 2.51 13.82 6.89
CA GLU A 119 1.50 14.87 7.04
C GLU A 119 0.11 14.36 6.56
N LEU A 120 0.05 13.63 5.43
CA LEU A 120 -1.18 12.98 4.97
C LEU A 120 -1.72 11.98 6.00
N GLU A 121 -0.86 11.15 6.59
CA GLU A 121 -1.27 10.17 7.60
C GLU A 121 -1.85 10.83 8.86
N ASP A 122 -1.21 11.90 9.32
CA ASP A 122 -1.63 12.65 10.52
C ASP A 122 -2.98 13.34 10.29
N VAL A 123 -3.15 14.05 9.18
CA VAL A 123 -4.43 14.73 8.88
C VAL A 123 -5.54 13.73 8.67
N LEU A 124 -5.29 12.63 7.95
CA LEU A 124 -6.31 11.61 7.72
C LEU A 124 -6.74 10.94 9.03
N ARG A 125 -5.80 10.76 9.97
CA ARG A 125 -6.09 10.27 11.31
C ARG A 125 -6.96 11.24 12.08
N ASP A 126 -6.72 12.54 11.97
CA ASP A 126 -7.56 13.57 12.58
C ASP A 126 -8.97 13.58 11.99
N VAL A 127 -9.09 13.55 10.65
CA VAL A 127 -10.40 13.49 9.96
C VAL A 127 -11.22 12.27 10.44
N ILE A 128 -10.58 11.10 10.55
CA ILE A 128 -11.21 9.86 11.04
C ILE A 128 -11.49 9.92 12.56
N GLY A 129 -10.61 10.59 13.33
CA GLY A 129 -10.72 10.72 14.78
C GLY A 129 -11.97 11.49 15.21
N HIS A 130 -12.34 12.53 14.47
CA HIS A 130 -13.55 13.32 14.71
C HIS A 130 -14.84 12.59 14.31
N SER A 131 -14.76 11.56 13.47
CA SER A 131 -15.92 10.92 12.84
C SER A 131 -16.47 9.70 13.60
N ASN A 132 -16.26 9.58 14.92
CA ASN A 132 -16.67 8.42 15.74
C ASN A 132 -16.15 7.05 15.24
N LEU A 133 -15.24 7.05 14.27
CA LEU A 133 -14.65 5.85 13.68
C LEU A 133 -13.55 5.31 14.59
N ASN A 134 -13.93 4.60 15.65
CA ASN A 134 -13.02 3.96 16.62
C ASN A 134 -11.69 3.47 15.98
N LEU A 135 -10.60 4.16 16.28
CA LEU A 135 -9.23 3.80 15.91
C LEU A 135 -8.66 2.89 16.99
N ASN A 136 -9.15 1.65 17.07
CA ASN A 136 -8.77 0.70 18.13
C ASN A 136 -7.31 0.21 18.06
N ARG A 137 -6.55 0.60 17.03
CA ARG A 137 -5.15 0.20 16.83
C ARG A 137 -4.42 1.19 15.91
N PRO A 138 -3.09 1.26 15.96
CA PRO A 138 -2.30 1.95 14.94
C PRO A 138 -2.65 1.40 13.55
N MET A 139 -2.96 2.28 12.61
CA MET A 139 -3.27 1.95 11.22
C MET A 139 -2.27 2.66 10.31
N SER A 140 -1.84 1.99 9.25
CA SER A 140 -1.02 2.62 8.20
C SER A 140 -1.85 3.57 7.35
N LEU A 141 -1.22 4.53 6.66
CA LEU A 141 -1.87 5.41 5.68
C LEU A 141 -2.89 4.69 4.78
N GLY A 142 -2.53 3.60 4.09
CA GLY A 142 -3.48 2.89 3.20
C GLY A 142 -4.69 2.28 3.93
N GLN A 143 -4.54 1.87 5.19
CA GLN A 143 -5.66 1.38 6.00
C GLN A 143 -6.58 2.53 6.44
N LEU A 144 -6.00 3.69 6.76
CA LEU A 144 -6.76 4.89 7.07
C LEU A 144 -7.51 5.36 5.81
N THR A 145 -6.86 5.43 4.64
CA THR A 145 -7.49 5.84 3.37
C THR A 145 -8.67 4.96 3.03
N LYS A 146 -8.50 3.64 3.11
CA LYS A 146 -9.60 2.68 2.89
C LYS A 146 -10.75 2.85 3.88
N LYS A 147 -10.44 3.12 5.15
CA LYS A 147 -11.46 3.32 6.19
C LYS A 147 -12.23 4.64 5.96
N ALA A 148 -11.53 5.72 5.62
CA ALA A 148 -12.15 7.00 5.29
C ALA A 148 -13.03 6.90 4.05
N ASN A 149 -12.56 6.24 3.00
CA ASN A 149 -13.33 6.03 1.77
C ASN A 149 -14.58 5.17 2.00
N ASN A 150 -14.45 4.05 2.71
CA ASN A 150 -15.60 3.19 3.04
C ASN A 150 -16.67 3.89 3.87
N ALA A 151 -16.28 4.91 4.64
CA ALA A 151 -17.19 5.74 5.41
C ALA A 151 -17.57 7.04 4.68
N GLN A 152 -17.21 7.17 3.40
CA GLN A 152 -17.53 8.27 2.49
C GLN A 152 -17.03 9.66 2.97
N TYR A 153 -16.00 9.68 3.82
CA TYR A 153 -15.39 10.93 4.30
C TYR A 153 -14.48 11.61 3.30
N ILE A 154 -13.95 10.85 2.33
CA ILE A 154 -13.07 11.34 1.28
C ILE A 154 -13.58 10.83 -0.07
N ASP A 155 -13.34 11.60 -1.12
CA ASP A 155 -13.70 11.22 -2.48
C ASP A 155 -12.63 10.32 -3.13
N ASN A 156 -13.00 9.68 -4.24
CA ASN A 156 -12.11 8.79 -4.98
C ASN A 156 -10.86 9.50 -5.52
N ASN A 157 -10.93 10.81 -5.80
CA ASN A 157 -9.77 11.57 -6.25
C ASN A 157 -8.75 11.74 -5.13
N THR A 158 -9.20 12.07 -3.90
CA THR A 158 -8.32 12.14 -2.74
C THR A 158 -7.70 10.78 -2.43
N VAL A 159 -8.48 9.69 -2.57
CA VAL A 159 -7.95 8.32 -2.40
C VAL A 159 -6.82 8.04 -3.38
N ALA A 160 -7.05 8.30 -4.68
CA ALA A 160 -6.06 8.07 -5.73
C ALA A 160 -4.77 8.87 -5.47
N ALA A 161 -4.90 10.16 -5.15
CA ALA A 161 -3.76 11.03 -4.86
C ALA A 161 -2.95 10.55 -3.64
N VAL A 162 -3.62 10.11 -2.57
CA VAL A 162 -2.95 9.55 -1.37
C VAL A 162 -2.24 8.24 -1.70
N ASP A 163 -2.85 7.38 -2.54
CA ASP A 163 -2.24 6.12 -2.96
C ASP A 163 -1.03 6.33 -3.87
N ASP A 164 -1.05 7.33 -4.75
CA ASP A 164 0.10 7.71 -5.58
C ASP A 164 1.29 8.16 -4.72
N VAL A 165 1.05 9.03 -3.73
CA VAL A 165 2.07 9.46 -2.76
C VAL A 165 2.61 8.26 -1.98
N ARG A 166 1.73 7.38 -1.50
CA ARG A 166 2.12 6.16 -0.76
C ARG A 166 3.00 5.26 -1.62
N GLY A 167 2.60 5.00 -2.87
CA GLY A 167 3.32 4.17 -3.82
C GLY A 167 4.72 4.72 -4.09
N LEU A 168 4.81 6.01 -4.42
CA LEU A 168 6.09 6.64 -4.73
C LEU A 168 7.00 6.75 -3.49
N ALA A 169 6.46 7.10 -2.33
CA ALA A 169 7.23 7.15 -1.08
C ALA A 169 7.80 5.77 -0.71
N ASN A 170 7.02 4.69 -0.86
CA ASN A 170 7.50 3.33 -0.63
C ASN A 170 8.62 2.95 -1.60
N LYS A 171 8.45 3.23 -2.89
CA LYS A 171 9.49 3.04 -3.92
C LYS A 171 10.76 3.83 -3.60
N ALA A 172 10.62 5.09 -3.19
CA ALA A 172 11.74 5.95 -2.81
C ALA A 172 12.53 5.41 -1.60
N ILE A 173 11.83 4.88 -0.60
CA ILE A 173 12.43 4.33 0.63
C ILE A 173 13.13 3.00 0.35
N HIS A 174 12.51 2.10 -0.42
CA HIS A 174 13.00 0.73 -0.61
C HIS A 174 13.97 0.59 -1.78
N GLU A 175 13.70 1.24 -2.91
CA GLU A 175 14.46 1.06 -4.16
C GLU A 175 15.47 2.19 -4.40
N LYS A 176 15.37 3.29 -3.64
CA LYS A 176 16.27 4.47 -3.68
C LYS A 176 16.46 5.11 -5.07
N ASN A 177 15.56 4.83 -6.01
CA ASN A 177 15.71 5.27 -7.39
C ASN A 177 14.42 5.88 -7.94
N VAL A 178 14.00 6.98 -7.32
CA VAL A 178 12.88 7.79 -7.80
C VAL A 178 13.44 9.01 -8.54
N PRO A 179 13.12 9.19 -9.84
CA PRO A 179 13.46 10.38 -10.59
C PRO A 179 12.86 11.64 -9.96
N ARG A 180 13.60 12.75 -9.99
CA ARG A 180 13.15 14.01 -9.42
C ARG A 180 11.86 14.53 -10.08
N ASP A 181 11.73 14.36 -11.39
CA ASP A 181 10.53 14.81 -12.13
C ASP A 181 9.28 14.02 -11.75
N GLU A 182 9.42 12.72 -11.45
CA GLU A 182 8.34 11.86 -10.94
C GLU A 182 7.95 12.31 -9.53
N ALA A 183 8.94 12.60 -8.67
CA ALA A 183 8.71 13.12 -7.33
C ALA A 183 8.02 14.48 -7.32
N ASN A 184 8.38 15.40 -8.22
CA ASN A 184 7.74 16.71 -8.33
C ASN A 184 6.24 16.59 -8.60
N LYS A 185 5.87 15.77 -9.60
CA LYS A 185 4.45 15.55 -9.96
C LYS A 185 3.65 14.98 -8.81
N ILE A 186 4.20 13.98 -8.12
CA ILE A 186 3.52 13.36 -6.98
C ILE A 186 3.47 14.30 -5.78
N LEU A 187 4.46 15.17 -5.60
CA LEU A 187 4.45 16.17 -4.54
C LEU A 187 3.37 17.22 -4.79
N GLU A 188 3.18 17.69 -6.03
CA GLU A 188 2.07 18.59 -6.40
C GLU A 188 0.70 17.94 -6.13
N ILE A 189 0.50 16.70 -6.62
CA ILE A 189 -0.74 15.92 -6.39
C ILE A 189 -1.00 15.70 -4.89
N GLY A 190 0.05 15.38 -4.13
CA GLY A 190 -0.09 15.11 -2.71
C GLY A 190 -0.31 16.36 -1.87
N VAL A 191 0.25 17.52 -2.25
CA VAL A 191 -0.06 18.81 -1.61
C VAL A 191 -1.51 19.19 -1.86
N ASP A 192 -2.03 18.94 -3.06
CA ASP A 192 -3.45 19.13 -3.37
C ASP A 192 -4.34 18.24 -2.48
N ALA A 193 -4.03 16.94 -2.41
CA ALA A 193 -4.74 16.02 -1.52
C ALA A 193 -4.66 16.46 -0.05
N LEU A 194 -3.51 16.96 0.40
CA LEU A 194 -3.33 17.46 1.77
C LEU A 194 -4.29 18.62 2.07
N GLY A 195 -4.44 19.58 1.15
CA GLY A 195 -5.38 20.69 1.34
C GLY A 195 -6.84 20.24 1.35
N ARG A 196 -7.24 19.26 0.51
CA ARG A 196 -8.58 18.65 0.57
C ARG A 196 -8.85 17.99 1.92
N LEU A 197 -7.86 17.29 2.49
CA LEU A 197 -8.00 16.66 3.80
C LEU A 197 -8.11 17.68 4.93
N TYR A 198 -7.34 18.77 4.87
CA TYR A 198 -7.45 19.85 5.85
C TYR A 198 -8.78 20.59 5.77
N TYR A 199 -9.32 20.79 4.56
CA TYR A 199 -10.68 21.30 4.37
C TYR A 199 -11.70 20.42 5.12
N LEU A 200 -11.67 19.11 4.87
CA LEU A 200 -12.58 18.15 5.50
C LEU A 200 -12.41 18.12 7.03
N LYS A 201 -11.17 18.23 7.52
CA LYS A 201 -10.90 18.37 8.95
C LYS A 201 -11.60 19.61 9.52
N SER A 202 -11.45 20.77 8.88
CA SER A 202 -12.07 22.02 9.34
C SER A 202 -13.61 21.94 9.37
N GLN A 203 -14.21 21.25 8.39
CA GLN A 203 -15.67 21.01 8.37
C GLN A 203 -16.10 20.14 9.56
N SER A 204 -15.36 19.05 9.84
CA SER A 204 -15.68 18.17 10.99
C SER A 204 -15.54 18.86 12.35
N GLU A 205 -14.61 19.82 12.47
CA GLU A 205 -14.45 20.65 13.68
C GLU A 205 -15.61 21.65 13.86
N GLN A 206 -16.15 22.20 12.77
CA GLN A 206 -17.31 23.09 12.81
C GLN A 206 -18.60 22.35 13.20
N GLU A 207 -18.82 21.16 12.63
CA GLU A 207 -20.00 20.34 12.92
C GLU A 207 -20.04 19.87 14.39
N SER A 208 -18.88 19.45 14.92
CA SER A 208 -18.77 19.05 16.34
C SER A 208 -19.04 20.23 17.28
N THR A 209 -18.51 21.43 16.99
CA THR A 209 -18.75 22.64 17.79
C THR A 209 -20.22 23.08 17.79
N GLN A 210 -20.93 22.93 16.66
CA GLN A 210 -22.35 23.26 16.58
C GLN A 210 -23.23 22.26 17.34
N SER A 211 -22.84 20.98 17.39
CA SER A 211 -23.58 19.94 18.13
C SER A 211 -23.51 20.09 19.65
N GLU A 212 -22.46 20.73 20.19
CA GLU A 212 -22.35 21.07 21.61
C GLU A 212 -23.16 22.32 22.01
N GLN A 213 -23.58 23.14 21.03
CA GLN A 213 -24.21 24.44 21.27
C GLN A 213 -25.73 24.47 21.07
N GLY A 214 -26.42 23.33 20.97
CA GLY A 214 -27.88 23.39 21.06
C GLY A 214 -28.63 22.09 21.33
N PRO A 215 -29.90 22.18 21.76
CA PRO A 215 -30.55 23.26 22.54
C PRO A 215 -30.47 23.06 24.06
#